data_AF-A0A5J4P509-F1
#
_entry.id   AF-A0A5J4P509-F1
#
_cell.length_a   1.000
_cell.length_b   1.000
_cell.length_c   1.000
_cell.angle_alpha   90.00
_cell.angle_beta   90.00
_cell.angle_gamma   90.00
#
_symmetry.space_group_name_H-M   'P 1'
#
loop_
_entity.id
_entity.type
_entity.pdbx_description
1 polymer ?
#
loop_
_entity_poly.entity_id
_entity_poly.type
_entity_poly.pdbx_seq_one_letter_code
_entity_poly.pdbx_strand_id
1 'polypeptide(L)'
;DTTLYTDYHRNLRNKGVIIKTAVRYIDNNRDGLLKKYKKFETFNEQFQVNDENLLTEMKQLAAKEGIVFNEKEYNISLSLIGTQLKALISRDVWDMNEYYRVINTINPSVVRAVEILKLGEYEKILKVNVN
;
A
#
# COMPACT_ATOMS: atom_id res chain seq x y z
N ASP A 1 -7.55 15.81 5.22
CA ASP A 1 -6.46 16.53 4.55
C ASP A 1 -6.15 15.83 3.23
N THR A 2 -6.27 16.53 2.10
CA THR A 2 -6.07 15.98 0.74
C THR A 2 -4.75 16.42 0.11
N THR A 3 -3.84 16.98 0.92
CA THR A 3 -2.54 17.52 0.50
C THR A 3 -1.63 16.52 -0.19
N LEU A 4 -1.82 15.21 0.01
CA LEU A 4 -1.02 14.15 -0.59
C LEU A 4 -1.32 13.91 -2.09
N TYR A 5 -2.38 14.50 -2.65
CA TYR A 5 -2.81 14.31 -4.04
C TYR A 5 -2.30 15.44 -4.95
N THR A 6 -1.19 15.18 -5.64
CA THR A 6 -0.55 16.11 -6.59
C THR A 6 -0.91 15.78 -8.04
N ASP A 7 -0.54 16.66 -8.98
CA ASP A 7 -0.75 16.39 -10.41
C ASP A 7 0.15 15.26 -10.91
N TYR A 8 1.38 15.18 -10.40
CA TYR A 8 2.28 14.05 -10.63
C TYR A 8 1.63 12.72 -10.19
N HIS A 9 1.08 12.65 -8.97
CA HIS A 9 0.35 11.47 -8.49
C HIS A 9 -0.88 11.14 -9.36
N ARG A 10 -1.68 12.15 -9.72
CA ARG A 10 -2.83 11.98 -10.60
C ARG A 10 -2.43 11.38 -11.95
N ASN A 11 -1.36 11.87 -12.55
CA ASN A 11 -0.84 11.35 -13.81
C ASN A 11 -0.36 9.91 -13.69
N LEU A 12 0.38 9.56 -12.62
CA LEU A 12 0.78 8.19 -12.34
C LEU A 12 -0.42 7.25 -12.24
N ARG A 13 -1.46 7.66 -11.51
CA ARG A 13 -2.70 6.88 -11.36
C ARG A 13 -3.42 6.74 -12.69
N ASN A 14 -3.63 7.83 -13.42
CA ASN A 14 -4.42 7.84 -14.66
C ASN A 14 -3.78 7.02 -15.78
N LYS A 15 -2.44 6.98 -15.86
CA LYS A 15 -1.71 6.12 -16.81
C LYS A 15 -1.47 4.69 -16.29
N GLY A 16 -1.98 4.37 -15.10
CA GLY A 16 -1.85 3.06 -14.48
C GLY A 16 -0.42 2.72 -14.07
N VAL A 17 0.47 3.70 -13.88
CA VAL A 17 1.88 3.45 -13.54
C VAL A 17 1.99 2.74 -12.20
N ILE A 18 1.22 3.15 -11.19
CA ILE A 18 1.26 2.54 -9.84
C ILE A 18 0.90 1.06 -9.90
N ILE A 19 -0.21 0.70 -10.57
CA ILE A 19 -0.64 -0.70 -10.71
C ILE A 19 0.34 -1.53 -11.55
N LYS A 20 0.83 -0.99 -12.68
CA LYS A 20 1.83 -1.66 -13.53
C LYS A 20 3.13 -1.94 -12.77
N THR A 21 3.57 -0.99 -11.95
CA THR A 21 4.77 -1.14 -11.11
C THR A 21 4.58 -2.26 -10.09
N ALA A 22 3.46 -2.27 -9.36
CA ALA A 22 3.17 -3.31 -8.38
C ALA A 22 3.15 -4.70 -9.03
N VAL A 23 2.45 -4.86 -10.16
CA VAL A 23 2.37 -6.14 -10.90
C VAL A 23 3.76 -6.64 -11.29
N ARG A 24 4.59 -5.80 -11.92
CA ARG A 24 5.95 -6.19 -12.32
C ARG A 24 6.85 -6.55 -11.13
N TYR A 25 6.71 -5.83 -10.03
CA TYR A 25 7.45 -6.16 -8.83
C TYR A 25 7.04 -7.53 -8.29
N ILE A 26 5.74 -7.82 -8.23
CA ILE A 26 5.23 -9.12 -7.78
C ILE A 26 5.73 -10.23 -8.69
N ASP A 27 5.59 -10.10 -10.01
CA ASP A 27 6.01 -11.11 -10.99
C ASP A 27 7.46 -11.57 -10.78
N ASN A 28 8.33 -10.62 -10.43
CA ASN A 28 9.76 -10.89 -10.22
C ASN A 28 10.13 -11.31 -8.79
N ASN A 29 9.27 -11.05 -7.79
CA ASN A 29 9.65 -11.17 -6.38
C ASN A 29 8.69 -12.04 -5.53
N ARG A 30 7.57 -12.53 -6.08
CA ARG A 30 6.51 -13.23 -5.32
C ARG A 30 7.03 -14.35 -4.43
N ASP A 31 7.82 -15.26 -4.99
CA ASP A 31 8.36 -16.39 -4.24
C ASP A 31 9.37 -15.93 -3.17
N GLY A 32 10.16 -14.90 -3.47
CA GLY A 32 11.06 -14.26 -2.51
C GLY A 32 10.30 -13.63 -1.34
N LEU A 33 9.20 -12.93 -1.63
CA LEU A 33 8.32 -12.34 -0.62
C LEU A 33 7.70 -13.41 0.28
N LEU A 34 7.15 -14.49 -0.28
CA LEU A 34 6.58 -15.61 0.48
C LEU A 34 7.63 -16.42 1.25
N LYS A 35 8.89 -16.44 0.75
CA LYS A 35 10.00 -17.08 1.46
C LYS A 35 10.45 -16.24 2.66
N LYS A 36 10.60 -14.93 2.47
CA LYS A 36 11.06 -13.98 3.51
C LYS A 36 9.98 -13.69 4.54
N TYR A 37 8.73 -13.53 4.11
CA TYR A 37 7.59 -13.15 4.94
C TYR A 37 6.55 -14.27 4.93
N LYS A 38 6.65 -15.19 5.88
CA LYS A 38 5.74 -16.34 6.02
C LYS A 38 4.31 -15.94 6.39
N LYS A 39 4.12 -14.75 6.94
CA LYS A 39 2.84 -14.18 7.34
C LYS A 39 2.74 -12.76 6.82
N PHE A 40 1.52 -12.31 6.57
CA PHE A 40 1.29 -10.94 6.15
C PHE A 40 1.79 -9.94 7.21
N GLU A 41 1.61 -10.21 8.49
CA GLU A 41 2.01 -9.31 9.57
C GLU A 41 3.49 -8.92 9.49
N THR A 42 4.36 -9.90 9.25
CA THR A 42 5.80 -9.64 9.15
C THR A 42 6.14 -8.85 7.89
N PHE A 43 5.45 -9.09 6.77
CA PHE A 43 5.54 -8.23 5.60
C PHE A 43 5.06 -6.81 5.92
N ASN A 44 3.92 -6.66 6.57
CA ASN A 44 3.32 -5.37 6.84
C ASN A 44 4.18 -4.52 7.78
N GLU A 45 4.88 -5.13 8.73
CA GLU A 45 5.78 -4.43 9.64
C GLU A 45 7.14 -4.12 8.99
N GLN A 46 7.72 -5.07 8.27
CA GLN A 46 9.13 -5.00 7.86
C GLN A 46 9.35 -4.59 6.40
N PHE A 47 8.36 -4.77 5.53
CA PHE A 47 8.49 -4.38 4.13
C PHE A 47 8.37 -2.87 3.98
N GLN A 48 9.39 -2.27 3.39
CA GLN A 48 9.44 -0.84 3.08
C GLN A 48 9.44 -0.69 1.56
N VAL A 49 8.49 0.10 1.04
CA VAL A 49 8.44 0.42 -0.41
C VAL A 49 9.65 1.25 -0.87
N ASN A 50 10.37 1.82 0.09
CA ASN A 50 11.61 2.57 -0.15
C ASN A 50 12.78 1.68 -0.60
N ASP A 51 12.60 0.35 -0.69
CA ASP A 51 13.54 -0.54 -1.36
C ASP A 51 13.77 -0.01 -2.79
N GLU A 52 14.97 0.52 -3.05
CA GLU A 52 15.26 1.50 -4.11
C GLU A 52 14.81 1.05 -5.51
N ASN A 53 14.71 -0.26 -5.73
CA ASN A 53 14.32 -0.86 -7.00
C ASN A 53 12.86 -0.57 -7.37
N LEU A 54 11.92 -0.57 -6.43
CA LEU A 54 10.48 -0.43 -6.72
C LEU A 54 10.11 0.99 -7.17
N LEU A 55 10.58 2.00 -6.42
CA LEU A 55 10.34 3.41 -6.77
C LEU A 55 11.14 3.84 -8.00
N THR A 56 12.31 3.24 -8.22
CA THR A 56 13.10 3.46 -9.45
C THR A 56 12.38 2.91 -10.67
N GLU A 57 11.85 1.68 -10.61
CA GLU A 57 11.06 1.11 -11.70
C GLU A 57 9.81 1.96 -11.99
N MET A 58 9.12 2.44 -10.95
CA MET A 58 7.97 3.33 -11.12
C MET A 58 8.34 4.60 -11.89
N LYS A 59 9.46 5.26 -11.53
CA LYS A 59 9.94 6.47 -12.22
C LYS A 59 10.31 6.17 -13.68
N GLN A 60 10.91 5.02 -13.96
CA GLN A 60 11.21 4.59 -15.34
C GLN A 60 9.94 4.34 -16.16
N LEU A 61 8.93 3.70 -15.57
CA LEU A 61 7.63 3.51 -16.21
C LEU A 61 6.91 4.84 -16.43
N ALA A 62 6.94 5.75 -15.47
CA ALA A 62 6.38 7.08 -15.59
C ALA A 62 7.00 7.85 -16.77
N ALA A 63 8.33 7.81 -16.90
CA ALA A 63 9.04 8.43 -18.02
C ALA A 63 8.66 7.79 -19.37
N LYS A 64 8.54 6.46 -19.45
CA LYS A 64 8.07 5.76 -20.66
C LYS A 64 6.65 6.13 -21.05
N GLU A 65 5.81 6.40 -20.06
CA GLU A 65 4.43 6.87 -20.24
C GLU A 65 4.36 8.39 -20.49
N GLY A 66 5.50 9.08 -20.65
CA GLY A 66 5.56 10.51 -20.95
C GLY A 66 5.14 11.42 -19.79
N ILE A 67 5.22 10.93 -18.55
CA ILE A 67 4.98 11.74 -17.35
C ILE A 67 6.30 12.43 -16.98
N VAL A 68 6.31 13.76 -17.01
CA VAL A 68 7.47 14.55 -16.59
C VAL A 68 7.65 14.42 -15.08
N PHE A 69 8.87 14.09 -14.65
CA PHE A 69 9.20 13.98 -13.23
C PHE A 69 9.14 15.36 -12.56
N ASN A 70 8.37 15.45 -11.48
CA ASN A 70 8.29 16.64 -10.63
C ASN A 70 8.68 16.22 -9.21
N GLU A 71 9.90 16.57 -8.80
CA GLU A 71 10.47 16.14 -7.52
C GLU A 71 9.67 16.64 -6.31
N LYS A 72 9.23 17.90 -6.34
CA LYS A 72 8.45 18.49 -5.25
C LYS A 72 7.14 17.73 -5.05
N GLU A 73 6.40 17.50 -6.13
CA GLU A 73 5.13 16.79 -6.08
C GLU A 73 5.30 15.30 -5.76
N TYR A 74 6.36 14.68 -6.29
CA TYR A 74 6.75 13.32 -5.94
C TYR A 74 6.97 13.19 -4.44
N ASN A 75 7.73 14.09 -3.82
CA ASN A 75 8.02 14.07 -2.39
C ASN A 75 6.75 14.30 -1.54
N ILE A 76 5.84 15.18 -1.97
CA ILE A 76 4.54 15.38 -1.31
C ILE A 76 3.68 14.11 -1.35
N SER A 77 3.65 13.42 -2.49
CA SER A 77 2.81 12.23 -2.70
C SER A 77 3.49 10.91 -2.35
N LEU A 78 4.77 10.92 -1.92
CA LEU A 78 5.57 9.70 -1.78
C LEU A 78 4.96 8.71 -0.79
N SER A 79 4.49 9.19 0.37
CA SER A 79 3.83 8.34 1.36
C SER A 79 2.58 7.67 0.80
N LEU A 80 1.74 8.43 0.08
CA LEU A 80 0.53 7.92 -0.57
C LEU A 80 0.86 6.87 -1.64
N ILE A 81 1.83 7.16 -2.51
CA ILE A 81 2.30 6.24 -3.55
C ILE A 81 2.82 4.94 -2.91
N GLY A 82 3.63 5.08 -1.85
CA GLY A 82 4.18 3.95 -1.10
C GLY A 82 3.08 3.05 -0.56
N THR A 83 2.10 3.62 0.14
CA THR A 83 0.98 2.85 0.70
C THR A 83 0.15 2.18 -0.40
N GLN A 84 -0.08 2.83 -1.54
CA GLN A 84 -0.80 2.24 -2.67
C GLN A 84 -0.04 1.06 -3.28
N LEU A 85 1.27 1.18 -3.49
CA LEU A 85 2.11 0.09 -3.98
C LEU A 85 2.10 -1.10 -3.01
N LYS A 86 2.31 -0.84 -1.70
CA LYS A 86 2.29 -1.89 -0.67
C LYS A 86 0.94 -2.58 -0.59
N ALA A 87 -0.16 -1.85 -0.66
CA ALA A 87 -1.50 -2.42 -0.63
C ALA A 87 -1.73 -3.35 -1.85
N LEU A 88 -1.33 -2.92 -3.04
CA LEU A 88 -1.46 -3.73 -4.26
C LEU A 88 -0.62 -5.00 -4.22
N ILE A 89 0.60 -4.93 -3.67
CA ILE A 89 1.44 -6.11 -3.42
C ILE A 89 0.77 -7.04 -2.40
N SER A 90 0.22 -6.47 -1.33
CA SER A 90 -0.47 -7.23 -0.28
C SER A 90 -1.65 -8.02 -0.84
N ARG A 91 -2.42 -7.40 -1.74
CA ARG A 91 -3.57 -8.01 -2.41
C ARG A 91 -3.22 -9.30 -3.14
N ASP A 92 -2.12 -9.28 -3.87
CA ASP A 92 -1.76 -10.35 -4.79
C ASP A 92 -0.97 -11.48 -4.11
N VAL A 93 -0.11 -11.11 -3.16
CA VAL A 93 0.71 -12.07 -2.42
C VAL A 93 -0.10 -12.77 -1.33
N TRP A 94 -1.02 -12.07 -0.67
CA TRP A 94 -1.88 -12.62 0.39
C TRP A 94 -3.35 -12.62 -0.01
N ASP A 95 -4.08 -11.52 0.20
CA ASP A 95 -5.47 -11.40 -0.18
C ASP A 95 -5.99 -9.94 -0.13
N MET A 96 -7.28 -9.77 -0.46
CA MET A 96 -7.96 -8.48 -0.45
C MET A 96 -8.15 -7.87 0.95
N ASN A 97 -8.24 -8.68 2.01
CA ASN A 97 -8.31 -8.15 3.37
C ASN A 97 -7.00 -7.42 3.72
N GLU A 98 -5.88 -7.97 3.28
CA GLU A 98 -4.56 -7.38 3.50
C GLU A 98 -4.35 -6.09 2.70
N TYR A 99 -4.90 -6.01 1.48
CA TYR A 99 -5.01 -4.73 0.78
C TYR A 99 -5.67 -3.66 1.64
N TYR A 100 -6.82 -3.96 2.25
CA TYR A 100 -7.56 -3.00 3.07
C TYR A 100 -6.82 -2.64 4.36
N ARG A 101 -6.14 -3.60 5.00
CA ARG A 101 -5.28 -3.35 6.18
C ARG A 101 -4.18 -2.34 5.88
N VAL A 102 -3.63 -2.34 4.66
CA VAL A 102 -2.63 -1.37 4.24
C VAL A 102 -3.25 -0.06 3.76
N ILE A 103 -4.17 -0.07 2.80
CA ILE A 103 -4.66 1.16 2.16
C ILE A 103 -5.39 2.08 3.15
N ASN A 104 -6.06 1.52 4.16
CA ASN A 104 -6.80 2.30 5.14
C ASN A 104 -5.88 3.11 6.07
N THR A 105 -4.60 2.78 6.14
CA THR A 105 -3.59 3.55 6.90
C THR A 105 -3.38 4.97 6.36
N ILE A 106 -3.79 5.24 5.12
CA ILE A 106 -3.74 6.59 4.53
C ILE A 106 -4.65 7.56 5.30
N ASN A 107 -5.73 7.05 5.91
CA ASN A 107 -6.69 7.87 6.64
C ASN A 107 -6.78 7.43 8.11
N PRO A 108 -6.22 8.21 9.04
CA PRO A 108 -6.30 7.94 10.47
C PRO A 108 -7.74 7.76 10.99
N SER A 109 -8.74 8.41 10.37
CA SER A 109 -10.15 8.25 10.72
C SER A 109 -10.69 6.88 10.34
N VAL A 110 -10.26 6.31 9.22
CA VAL A 110 -10.64 4.94 8.83
C VAL A 110 -9.94 3.92 9.72
N VAL A 111 -8.67 4.14 10.05
CA VAL A 111 -7.93 3.33 11.04
C VAL A 111 -8.68 3.31 12.37
N ARG A 112 -9.02 4.48 12.91
CA ARG A 112 -9.76 4.61 14.17
C ARG A 112 -11.14 3.96 14.11
N ALA A 113 -11.87 4.08 13.00
CA ALA A 113 -13.17 3.43 12.85
C ALA A 113 -13.04 1.89 12.86
N VAL A 114 -12.03 1.34 12.18
CA VAL A 114 -11.73 -0.10 12.21
C VAL A 114 -11.32 -0.57 13.60
N GLU A 115 -10.50 0.22 14.31
CA GLU A 115 -10.11 -0.07 15.70
C GLU A 115 -11.33 -0.11 16.64
N ILE A 116 -12.22 0.88 16.56
CA ILE A 116 -13.45 0.92 17.36
C ILE A 116 -14.37 -0.27 17.05
N LEU A 117 -14.53 -0.63 15.78
CA LEU A 117 -15.33 -1.81 15.38
C LEU A 117 -14.75 -3.10 15.96
N LYS A 118 -13.42 -3.29 15.88
CA LYS A 118 -12.73 -4.46 16.46
C LYS A 118 -12.91 -4.52 17.97
N LEU A 119 -12.78 -3.39 18.68
CA LEU A 119 -13.01 -3.32 20.12
C LEU A 119 -14.45 -3.71 20.47
N GLY A 120 -15.44 -3.21 19.71
CA GLY A 120 -16.85 -3.54 19.92
C GLY A 120 -17.18 -5.03 19.67
N GLU A 121 -16.53 -5.67 18.69
CA GLU A 121 -16.64 -7.13 18.51
C GLU A 121 -15.98 -7.91 19.64
N TYR A 122 -14.80 -7.46 20.09
CA TYR A 122 -14.08 -8.08 21.20
C TYR A 122 -14.89 -8.03 22.51
N GLU A 123 -15.52 -6.89 22.81
CA GLU A 123 -16.42 -6.76 23.96
C GLU A 123 -17.63 -7.69 23.89
N LYS A 124 -18.20 -7.92 22.70
CA LYS A 124 -19.31 -8.87 22.51
C LYS A 124 -18.86 -10.30 22.77
N ILE A 125 -17.69 -10.70 22.29
CA ILE A 125 -17.12 -12.04 22.54
C ILE A 125 -16.88 -12.24 24.04
N LEU A 126 -16.34 -11.24 24.74
CA LEU A 126 -16.14 -11.30 26.19
C LEU A 126 -17.46 -11.43 26.95
N LYS A 127 -18.53 -10.75 26.53
CA LYS A 127 -19.85 -10.87 27.18
C LYS A 127 -20.54 -12.22 26.93
N VAL A 128 -20.30 -12.84 25.78
CA VAL A 128 -20.85 -14.18 25.46
C VAL A 128 -20.13 -15.29 26.23
N ASN A 129 -18.83 -15.12 26.52
CA ASN A 129 -18.02 -16.11 27.24
C ASN A 129 -18.06 -15.99 28.78
N VAL A 130 -18.90 -15.10 29.32
CA VAL A 130 -19.04 -14.87 30.77
C VAL A 130 -20.44 -15.27 31.29
N ASN A 131 -21.23 -15.99 30.49
CA ASN A 131 -22.50 -16.60 30.91
C ASN A 131 -22.45 -18.13 30.87
#